data_AF-A0A4Q7CSZ5-F1
#
_entry.id   AF-A0A4Q7CSZ5-F1
#
_cell.length_a   1.000
_cell.length_b   1.000
_cell.length_c   1.000
_cell.angle_alpha   90.00
_cell.angle_beta   90.00
_cell.angle_gamma   90.00
#
_symmetry.space_group_name_H-M   'P 1'
#
loop_
_entity.id
_entity.type
_entity.pdbx_description
1 polymer ?
#
loop_
_entity_poly.entity_id
_entity_poly.type
_entity_poly.pdbx_seq_one_letter_code
_entity_poly.pdbx_strand_id
1 'polypeptide(L)'
;MTNHISIGAITTPNPTLFVDMATLDATDPDAVEYLIQTQPPGSNWFYVNQFCSLLTTYWLNDPNSPQVYGLSNLVDAVKITAAGQLITLLGLDSQTKEAQLSIANASVVLPAAFVTALPTYPAGTKIWAGNNVHVLGFLITPSTTPGADVPLTYTAYDSNIGVVQLGLVLADLPQRLTKMGYTSLVVGVPA
;
A
#
# COMPACT_ATOMS: atom_id res chain seq x y z
N MET A 1 -21.21 -9.39 13.48
CA MET A 1 -20.22 -8.29 13.43
C MET A 1 -20.20 -7.66 12.07
N THR A 2 -21.09 -6.67 11.87
CA THR A 2 -21.14 -5.86 10.65
C THR A 2 -20.63 -4.46 11.00
N ASN A 3 -19.34 -4.21 10.79
CA ASN A 3 -18.76 -2.88 11.00
C ASN A 3 -19.47 -1.83 10.14
N HIS A 4 -19.71 -0.65 10.69
CA HIS A 4 -20.27 0.48 9.95
C HIS A 4 -19.13 1.34 9.40
N ILE A 5 -18.94 1.30 8.07
CA ILE A 5 -17.88 2.06 7.40
C ILE A 5 -18.52 3.16 6.55
N SER A 6 -18.09 4.41 6.76
CA SER A 6 -18.56 5.56 6.02
C SER A 6 -17.41 6.41 5.47
N ILE A 7 -17.73 7.35 4.57
CA ILE A 7 -16.74 8.23 3.92
C ILE A 7 -17.08 9.67 4.27
N GLY A 8 -16.09 10.37 4.81
CA GLY A 8 -16.18 11.77 5.20
C GLY A 8 -15.50 12.69 4.20
N ALA A 9 -15.04 13.85 4.67
CA ALA A 9 -14.36 14.82 3.83
C ALA A 9 -12.94 14.34 3.46
N ILE A 10 -12.72 14.07 2.17
CA ILE A 10 -11.42 13.73 1.61
C ILE A 10 -10.87 14.98 0.90
N THR A 11 -9.86 15.61 1.51
CA THR A 11 -9.20 16.81 0.98
C THR A 11 -7.75 16.56 0.58
N THR A 12 -7.24 15.34 0.79
CA THR A 12 -5.91 14.90 0.39
C THR A 12 -5.99 13.60 -0.42
N PRO A 13 -4.96 13.28 -1.23
CA PRO A 13 -4.88 12.00 -1.94
C PRO A 13 -4.87 10.76 -1.04
N ASN A 14 -4.58 10.92 0.26
CA ASN A 14 -4.45 9.84 1.25
C ASN A 14 -5.18 10.14 2.57
N PRO A 15 -6.52 10.04 2.57
CA PRO A 15 -7.27 10.04 3.80
C PRO A 15 -6.96 8.80 4.64
N THR A 16 -7.20 8.95 5.93
CA THR A 16 -7.02 7.94 6.96
C THR A 16 -8.32 7.17 7.18
N LEU A 17 -8.22 5.89 7.54
CA LEU A 17 -9.29 5.15 8.20
C LEU A 17 -9.23 5.43 9.71
N PHE A 18 -10.28 6.02 10.26
CA PHE A 18 -10.44 6.23 11.70
C PHE A 18 -11.47 5.26 12.26
N VAL A 19 -11.30 4.88 13.53
CA VAL A 19 -12.27 4.11 14.33
C VAL A 19 -12.74 4.93 15.52
N ASP A 20 -14.05 4.93 15.82
CA ASP A 20 -14.59 5.59 17.01
C ASP A 20 -14.46 4.68 18.24
N MET A 21 -13.64 5.08 19.21
CA MET A 21 -13.45 4.31 20.45
C MET A 21 -14.71 4.19 21.29
N ALA A 22 -15.64 5.16 21.21
CA ALA A 22 -16.89 5.08 21.95
C ALA A 22 -17.76 3.89 21.50
N THR A 23 -17.58 3.46 20.25
CA THR A 23 -18.29 2.31 19.67
C THR A 23 -17.58 0.97 19.91
N LEU A 24 -16.30 0.99 20.31
CA LEU A 24 -15.55 -0.21 20.69
C LEU A 24 -15.93 -0.72 22.09
N ASP A 25 -16.32 0.19 22.99
CA ASP A 25 -16.80 -0.13 24.35
C ASP A 25 -18.32 -0.35 24.40
N ALA A 26 -18.99 -0.28 23.23
CA ALA A 26 -20.41 -0.58 23.16
C ALA A 26 -20.63 -2.08 23.38
N THR A 27 -21.63 -2.42 24.19
CA THR A 27 -22.08 -3.82 24.44
C THR A 27 -22.55 -4.55 23.19
N ASP A 28 -22.55 -3.90 22.03
CA ASP A 28 -22.88 -4.44 20.73
C ASP A 28 -21.61 -4.49 19.85
N PRO A 29 -20.98 -5.66 19.68
CA PRO A 29 -19.79 -5.81 18.82
C PRO A 29 -20.09 -5.59 17.33
N ASP A 30 -21.36 -5.40 16.95
CA ASP A 30 -21.77 -5.09 15.59
C ASP A 30 -21.90 -3.58 15.32
N ALA A 31 -21.64 -2.72 16.32
CA ALA A 31 -21.83 -1.27 16.22
C ALA A 31 -20.55 -0.46 15.98
N VAL A 32 -19.41 -1.11 15.69
CA VAL A 32 -18.14 -0.38 15.55
C VAL A 32 -18.16 0.54 14.33
N GLU A 33 -17.97 1.83 14.57
CA GLU A 33 -17.98 2.87 13.54
C GLU A 33 -16.57 3.18 13.03
N TYR A 34 -16.46 3.20 11.70
CA TYR A 34 -15.27 3.56 10.97
C TYR A 34 -15.57 4.68 9.97
N LEU A 35 -14.61 5.60 9.81
CA LEU A 35 -14.73 6.75 8.93
C LEU A 35 -13.44 6.95 8.12
N ILE A 36 -13.57 6.97 6.80
CA ILE A 36 -12.47 7.31 5.88
C ILE A 36 -12.49 8.82 5.64
N GLN A 37 -11.47 9.56 6.08
CA GLN A 37 -11.36 11.00 5.83
C GLN A 37 -9.96 11.56 6.08
N THR A 38 -9.73 12.83 5.72
CA THR A 38 -8.38 13.44 5.82
C THR A 38 -7.98 13.84 7.24
N GLN A 39 -8.88 14.41 8.03
CA GLN A 39 -8.59 14.88 9.38
C GLN A 39 -9.38 14.06 10.40
N PRO A 40 -8.89 13.87 11.64
CA PRO A 40 -9.68 13.21 12.68
C PRO A 40 -10.99 13.98 12.91
N PRO A 41 -12.14 13.31 13.03
CA PRO A 41 -13.44 13.98 13.18
C PRO A 41 -13.66 14.54 14.59
N GLY A 42 -12.88 14.08 15.56
CA GLY A 42 -12.95 14.51 16.96
C GLY A 42 -11.96 13.74 17.83
N SER A 43 -12.00 13.99 19.14
CA SER A 43 -11.05 13.42 20.12
C SER A 43 -11.20 11.92 20.37
N ASN A 44 -12.35 11.32 20.03
CA ASN A 44 -12.66 9.91 20.32
C ASN A 44 -12.25 8.96 19.19
N TRP A 45 -11.61 9.48 18.14
CA TRP A 45 -11.32 8.73 16.93
C TRP A 45 -9.83 8.42 16.82
N PHE A 46 -9.53 7.16 16.54
CA PHE A 46 -8.17 6.66 16.49
C PHE A 46 -7.78 6.25 15.08
N TYR A 47 -6.54 6.52 14.71
CA TYR A 47 -5.97 6.13 13.42
C TYR A 47 -5.86 4.61 13.35
N VAL A 48 -6.49 4.02 12.33
CA VAL A 48 -6.25 2.62 11.99
C VAL A 48 -4.94 2.57 11.22
N ASN A 49 -3.87 2.15 11.91
CA ASN A 49 -2.58 1.92 11.29
C ASN A 49 -2.74 1.02 10.06
N GLN A 50 -2.11 1.42 8.95
CA GLN A 50 -1.87 0.59 7.76
C GLN A 50 -2.89 0.67 6.61
N PHE A 51 -3.77 1.68 6.58
CA PHE A 51 -4.61 1.93 5.37
C PHE A 51 -3.78 2.13 4.08
N CYS A 52 -2.52 2.55 4.20
CA CYS A 52 -1.56 2.66 3.10
C CYS A 52 -1.21 1.32 2.42
N SER A 53 -1.29 0.19 3.14
CA SER A 53 -0.99 -1.14 2.62
C SER A 53 -1.98 -1.57 1.52
N LEU A 54 -3.25 -1.27 1.76
CA LEU A 54 -4.36 -1.48 0.85
C LEU A 54 -4.22 -0.65 -0.41
N LEU A 55 -3.96 0.64 -0.28
CA LEU A 55 -3.77 1.54 -1.42
C LEU A 55 -2.60 1.13 -2.28
N THR A 56 -1.52 0.71 -1.64
CA THR A 56 -0.35 0.19 -2.32
C THR A 56 -0.71 -1.05 -3.14
N THR A 57 -1.42 -2.01 -2.55
CA THR A 57 -1.81 -3.25 -3.24
C THR A 57 -2.78 -3.00 -4.39
N TYR A 58 -3.76 -2.11 -4.22
CA TYR A 58 -4.65 -1.75 -5.32
C TYR A 58 -3.90 -0.99 -6.43
N TRP A 59 -3.02 -0.06 -6.09
CA TRP A 59 -2.20 0.64 -7.07
C TRP A 59 -1.37 -0.32 -7.91
N LEU A 60 -0.70 -1.28 -7.26
CA LEU A 60 0.09 -2.30 -7.95
C LEU A 60 -0.75 -3.18 -8.89
N ASN A 61 -2.07 -3.27 -8.68
CA ASN A 61 -2.95 -4.13 -9.46
C ASN A 61 -3.91 -3.40 -10.42
N ASP A 62 -3.93 -2.07 -10.39
CA ASP A 62 -4.68 -1.27 -11.36
C ASP A 62 -3.98 -1.33 -12.73
N PRO A 63 -4.65 -1.79 -13.79
CA PRO A 63 -4.07 -1.82 -15.14
C PRO A 63 -3.74 -0.43 -15.70
N ASN A 64 -4.28 0.65 -15.10
CA ASN A 64 -4.01 2.04 -15.49
C ASN A 64 -2.89 2.69 -14.68
N SER A 65 -2.31 1.98 -13.69
CA SER A 65 -1.08 2.41 -13.05
C SER A 65 0.06 2.49 -14.09
N PRO A 66 0.93 3.51 -14.05
CA PRO A 66 1.17 4.44 -12.93
C PRO A 66 0.45 5.81 -12.98
N GLN A 67 -0.52 6.06 -13.87
CA GLN A 67 -0.75 7.44 -14.31
C GLN A 67 -1.35 8.42 -13.28
N VAL A 68 -2.29 8.01 -12.41
CA VAL A 68 -2.71 8.78 -11.22
C VAL A 68 -3.39 7.81 -10.25
N TYR A 69 -2.86 7.65 -9.04
CA TYR A 69 -3.50 6.81 -8.03
C TYR A 69 -3.57 7.50 -6.67
N GLY A 70 -4.75 7.43 -6.07
CA GLY A 70 -5.09 8.06 -4.81
C GLY A 70 -6.53 7.75 -4.49
N LEU A 71 -6.88 7.75 -3.20
CA LEU A 71 -8.23 7.40 -2.76
C LEU A 71 -9.31 8.29 -3.36
N SER A 72 -8.98 9.54 -3.69
CA SER A 72 -9.86 10.47 -4.40
C SER A 72 -10.39 9.92 -5.73
N ASN A 73 -9.67 9.00 -6.36
CA ASN A 73 -10.01 8.44 -7.67
C ASN A 73 -10.79 7.12 -7.57
N LEU A 74 -10.89 6.54 -6.37
CA LEU A 74 -11.69 5.35 -6.13
C LEU A 74 -13.15 5.73 -5.88
N VAL A 75 -14.07 4.92 -6.38
CA VAL A 75 -15.49 5.03 -5.99
C VAL A 75 -15.69 4.53 -4.55
N ASP A 76 -16.73 5.04 -3.90
CA ASP A 76 -16.98 4.83 -2.47
C ASP A 76 -17.14 3.35 -2.08
N ALA A 77 -17.81 2.56 -2.92
CA ALA A 77 -17.95 1.12 -2.70
C ALA A 77 -16.59 0.37 -2.64
N VAL A 78 -15.61 0.81 -3.44
CA VAL A 78 -14.27 0.21 -3.42
C VAL A 78 -13.55 0.58 -2.13
N LYS A 79 -13.61 1.86 -1.72
CA LYS A 79 -13.00 2.32 -0.47
C LYS A 79 -13.55 1.58 0.76
N ILE A 80 -14.86 1.38 0.81
CA ILE A 80 -15.55 0.68 1.92
C ILE A 80 -15.16 -0.80 1.94
N THR A 81 -15.22 -1.48 0.80
CA THR A 81 -14.81 -2.90 0.69
C THR A 81 -13.37 -3.10 1.15
N ALA A 82 -12.50 -2.20 0.71
CA ALA A 82 -11.08 -2.24 0.98
C ALA A 82 -10.77 -1.94 2.47
N ALA A 83 -11.48 -0.99 3.10
CA ALA A 83 -11.42 -0.77 4.55
C ALA A 83 -11.92 -1.99 5.36
N GLY A 84 -12.98 -2.66 4.89
CA GLY A 84 -13.47 -3.90 5.49
C GLY A 84 -12.42 -5.00 5.52
N GLN A 85 -11.68 -5.18 4.44
CA GLN A 85 -10.56 -6.13 4.37
C GLN A 85 -9.46 -5.76 5.36
N LEU A 86 -9.09 -4.47 5.46
CA LEU A 86 -8.04 -4.02 6.37
C LEU A 86 -8.37 -4.33 7.84
N ILE A 87 -9.62 -4.10 8.26
CA ILE A 87 -10.06 -4.39 9.64
C ILE A 87 -9.84 -5.87 10.00
N THR A 88 -9.92 -6.78 9.02
CA THR A 88 -9.65 -8.21 9.25
C THR A 88 -8.17 -8.58 9.26
N LEU A 89 -7.29 -7.73 8.73
CA LEU A 89 -5.86 -8.01 8.58
C LEU A 89 -5.07 -7.39 9.72
N LEU A 90 -4.80 -8.20 10.74
CA LEU A 90 -3.99 -7.78 11.89
C LEU A 90 -2.52 -8.19 11.70
N GLY A 91 -1.63 -7.20 11.78
CA GLY A 91 -0.18 -7.39 11.81
C GLY A 91 0.49 -7.53 10.44
N LEU A 92 1.80 -7.33 10.45
CA LEU A 92 2.62 -7.27 9.24
C LEU A 92 2.63 -8.59 8.45
N ASP A 93 2.57 -9.73 9.13
CA ASP A 93 2.59 -11.05 8.49
C ASP A 93 1.32 -11.31 7.67
N SER A 94 0.15 -11.00 8.23
CA SER A 94 -1.14 -11.13 7.54
C SER A 94 -1.20 -10.23 6.30
N GLN A 95 -0.63 -9.02 6.39
CA GLN A 95 -0.58 -8.06 5.29
C GLN A 95 0.40 -8.48 4.20
N THR A 96 1.56 -8.99 4.58
CA THR A 96 2.54 -9.54 3.65
C THR A 96 1.92 -10.72 2.90
N LYS A 97 1.16 -11.59 3.59
CA LYS A 97 0.44 -12.70 2.99
C LYS A 97 -0.64 -12.23 2.01
N GLU A 98 -1.41 -11.20 2.35
CA GLU A 98 -2.41 -10.65 1.43
C GLU A 98 -1.77 -9.98 0.20
N ALA A 99 -0.67 -9.25 0.40
CA ALA A 99 0.13 -8.70 -0.71
C ALA A 99 0.66 -9.82 -1.63
N GLN A 100 1.10 -10.95 -1.08
CA GLN A 100 1.51 -12.11 -1.88
C GLN A 100 0.37 -12.66 -2.73
N LEU A 101 -0.81 -12.82 -2.14
CA LEU A 101 -2.00 -13.37 -2.81
C LEU A 101 -2.50 -12.43 -3.92
N SER A 102 -2.49 -11.13 -3.66
CA SER A 102 -2.97 -10.11 -4.59
C SER A 102 -2.02 -9.82 -5.75
N ILE A 103 -0.71 -10.06 -5.58
CA ILE A 103 0.30 -9.81 -6.62
C ILE A 103 0.56 -11.06 -7.50
N ALA A 104 0.11 -12.23 -7.02
CA ALA A 104 -0.23 -13.51 -7.68
C ALA A 104 0.70 -14.19 -8.71
N ASN A 105 1.68 -13.54 -9.36
CA ASN A 105 2.37 -14.16 -10.50
C ASN A 105 3.69 -14.90 -10.17
N ALA A 106 4.35 -14.56 -9.08
CA ALA A 106 5.45 -15.32 -8.47
C ALA A 106 5.94 -14.49 -7.28
N SER A 107 5.39 -14.74 -6.09
CA SER A 107 5.67 -13.93 -4.91
C SER A 107 6.92 -14.44 -4.19
N VAL A 108 8.01 -13.69 -4.20
CA VAL A 108 9.19 -13.97 -3.36
C VAL A 108 9.11 -13.11 -2.10
N VAL A 109 9.10 -13.78 -0.94
CA VAL A 109 9.30 -13.13 0.36
C VAL A 109 10.79 -13.15 0.64
N LEU A 110 11.39 -11.97 0.73
CA LEU A 110 12.78 -11.85 1.12
C LEU A 110 12.85 -11.51 2.63
N PRO A 111 13.64 -12.24 3.43
CA PRO A 111 13.79 -11.95 4.85
C PRO A 111 14.46 -10.60 5.09
N ALA A 112 14.18 -9.98 6.25
CA ALA A 112 14.59 -8.62 6.66
C ALA A 112 16.09 -8.29 6.56
N ALA A 113 16.98 -9.27 6.36
CA ALA A 113 18.40 -9.08 6.14
C ALA A 113 18.72 -8.98 4.63
N PHE A 114 18.36 -7.87 4.01
CA PHE A 114 18.61 -7.58 2.60
C PHE A 114 20.04 -7.10 2.36
N VAL A 115 21.01 -8.00 2.17
CA VAL A 115 22.40 -7.57 1.94
C VAL A 115 22.92 -7.85 0.54
N THR A 116 22.33 -8.76 -0.25
CA THR A 116 22.95 -9.16 -1.51
C THR A 116 21.95 -9.21 -2.65
N ALA A 117 21.84 -8.06 -3.35
CA ALA A 117 21.27 -7.82 -4.68
C ALA A 117 19.91 -8.44 -5.02
N LEU A 118 18.96 -7.60 -5.44
CA LEU A 118 17.79 -8.11 -6.19
C LEU A 118 18.29 -8.66 -7.54
N PRO A 119 17.73 -9.78 -8.02
CA PRO A 119 17.90 -10.15 -9.43
C PRO A 119 17.36 -9.04 -10.34
N THR A 120 17.91 -8.93 -11.55
CA THR A 120 17.38 -8.01 -12.56
C THR A 120 15.92 -8.35 -12.82
N TYR A 121 15.01 -7.45 -12.48
CA TYR A 121 13.57 -7.67 -12.65
C TYR A 121 13.11 -7.23 -14.05
N PRO A 122 12.26 -8.01 -14.72
CA PRO A 122 11.66 -7.59 -15.98
C PRO A 122 10.68 -6.43 -15.78
N ALA A 123 10.36 -5.73 -16.87
CA ALA A 123 9.24 -4.80 -16.90
C ALA A 123 7.94 -5.52 -16.52
N GLY A 124 7.08 -4.86 -15.74
CA GLY A 124 5.85 -5.42 -15.19
C GLY A 124 6.02 -6.03 -13.79
N THR A 125 7.24 -6.11 -13.25
CA THR A 125 7.47 -6.53 -11.86
C THR A 125 6.85 -5.54 -10.88
N LYS A 126 6.12 -6.10 -9.90
CA LYS A 126 5.45 -5.40 -8.82
C LYS A 126 6.16 -5.70 -7.50
N ILE A 127 6.39 -4.69 -6.68
CA ILE A 127 7.06 -4.84 -5.39
C ILE A 127 6.23 -4.13 -4.33
N TRP A 128 5.91 -4.84 -3.26
CA TRP A 128 5.30 -4.31 -2.05
C TRP A 128 6.35 -4.33 -0.94
N ALA A 129 6.54 -3.20 -0.26
CA ALA A 129 7.50 -3.07 0.84
C ALA A 129 6.82 -2.43 2.05
N GLY A 130 6.91 -3.06 3.23
CA GLY A 130 6.15 -2.63 4.41
C GLY A 130 6.86 -2.79 5.74
N ASN A 131 6.42 -2.02 6.73
CA ASN A 131 6.68 -2.24 8.14
C ASN A 131 5.37 -2.04 8.95
N ASN A 132 5.46 -2.02 10.27
CA ASN A 132 4.30 -1.87 11.14
C ASN A 132 3.63 -0.48 11.09
N VAL A 133 4.23 0.50 10.42
CA VAL A 133 3.75 1.89 10.38
C VAL A 133 3.35 2.33 8.98
N HIS A 134 4.05 1.87 7.94
CA HIS A 134 3.88 2.36 6.58
C HIS A 134 4.24 1.32 5.51
N VAL A 135 3.73 1.53 4.29
CA VAL A 135 3.90 0.64 3.14
C VAL A 135 4.10 1.45 1.85
N LEU A 136 4.94 0.92 0.95
CA LEU A 136 5.25 1.46 -0.38
C LEU A 136 5.02 0.41 -1.47
N GLY A 137 4.61 0.88 -2.64
CA GLY A 137 4.56 0.10 -3.87
C GLY A 137 5.63 0.53 -4.85
N PHE A 138 6.20 -0.42 -5.59
CA PHE A 138 7.02 -0.12 -6.75
C PHE A 138 6.55 -0.94 -7.95
N LEU A 139 6.43 -0.27 -9.09
CA LEU A 139 6.18 -0.88 -10.39
C LEU A 139 7.38 -0.63 -11.30
N ILE A 140 7.92 -1.70 -11.87
CA ILE A 140 9.02 -1.63 -12.82
C ILE A 140 8.42 -1.49 -14.21
N THR A 141 8.71 -0.38 -14.88
CA THR A 141 8.20 -0.05 -16.21
C THR A 141 9.34 0.07 -17.22
N PRO A 142 9.10 -0.18 -18.52
CA PRO A 142 10.08 0.18 -19.54
C PRO A 142 10.47 1.65 -19.44
N SER A 143 11.73 1.97 -19.70
CA SER A 143 12.13 3.36 -19.85
C SER A 143 11.45 3.95 -21.09
N THR A 144 10.77 5.08 -20.92
CA THR A 144 10.17 5.84 -22.02
C THR A 144 11.12 6.93 -22.55
N THR A 145 12.33 7.05 -21.98
CA THR A 145 13.32 8.06 -22.38
C THR A 145 14.10 7.57 -23.60
N PRO A 146 13.97 8.22 -24.78
CA PRO A 146 14.73 7.84 -25.96
C PRO A 146 16.24 7.98 -25.72
N GLY A 147 17.01 6.91 -25.95
CA GLY A 147 18.47 6.92 -25.81
C GLY A 147 19.00 6.78 -24.37
N ALA A 148 18.15 6.46 -23.40
CA ALA A 148 18.64 6.14 -22.05
C ALA A 148 19.32 4.76 -22.03
N ASP A 149 20.56 4.72 -21.54
CA ASP A 149 21.31 3.48 -21.25
C ASP A 149 20.66 2.62 -20.15
N VAL A 150 19.57 3.10 -19.53
CA VAL A 150 18.80 2.40 -18.51
C VAL A 150 17.46 1.95 -19.12
N PRO A 151 17.29 0.66 -19.43
CA PRO A 151 16.11 0.16 -20.15
C PRO A 151 14.83 0.11 -19.30
N LEU A 152 14.92 0.34 -17.98
CA LEU A 152 13.82 0.24 -17.02
C LEU A 152 13.77 1.46 -16.10
N THR A 153 12.56 1.86 -15.73
CA THR A 153 12.25 2.92 -14.76
C THR A 153 11.43 2.39 -13.60
N TYR A 154 11.46 3.08 -12.46
CA TYR A 154 10.65 2.77 -11.29
C TYR A 154 9.60 3.83 -11.18
N THR A 155 8.37 3.38 -10.99
CA THR A 155 7.40 4.21 -10.35
C THR A 155 7.22 3.71 -8.93
N ALA A 156 7.41 4.59 -7.96
CA ALA A 156 7.05 4.35 -6.58
C ALA A 156 5.68 4.96 -6.31
N TYR A 157 4.89 4.27 -5.49
CA TYR A 157 3.71 4.82 -4.87
C TYR A 157 3.92 4.81 -3.36
N ASP A 158 3.79 5.98 -2.77
CA ASP A 158 3.71 6.17 -1.33
C ASP A 158 2.37 6.83 -1.06
N SER A 159 1.56 6.26 -0.17
CA SER A 159 0.27 6.85 0.12
C SER A 159 0.38 8.31 0.59
N ASN A 160 1.42 8.69 1.34
CA ASN A 160 1.56 10.04 1.89
C ASN A 160 1.91 11.11 0.84
N ILE A 161 2.57 10.73 -0.26
CA ILE A 161 3.08 11.69 -1.26
C ILE A 161 2.57 11.42 -2.68
N GLY A 162 1.87 10.31 -2.91
CA GLY A 162 1.35 9.89 -4.20
C GLY A 162 2.37 9.12 -5.04
N VAL A 163 2.20 9.22 -6.36
CA VAL A 163 3.04 8.53 -7.34
C VAL A 163 4.28 9.37 -7.65
N VAL A 164 5.47 8.75 -7.53
CA VAL A 164 6.76 9.37 -7.81
C VAL A 164 7.56 8.49 -8.75
N GLN A 165 8.01 9.04 -9.88
CA GLN A 165 9.02 8.36 -10.71
C GLN A 165 10.39 8.51 -10.06
N LEU A 166 11.03 7.38 -9.76
CA LEU A 166 12.36 7.35 -9.18
C LEU A 166 13.36 6.93 -10.26
N GLY A 167 14.32 7.81 -10.59
CA GLY A 167 15.45 7.50 -11.46
C GLY A 167 16.55 6.69 -10.75
N LEU A 168 16.19 5.65 -10.01
CA LEU A 168 17.12 4.85 -9.21
C LEU A 168 17.71 3.67 -9.99
N VAL A 169 18.83 3.12 -9.52
CA VAL A 169 19.41 1.87 -10.03
C VAL A 169 18.84 0.70 -9.21
N LEU A 170 18.35 -0.36 -9.87
CA LEU A 170 17.60 -1.51 -9.28
C LEU A 170 18.35 -2.17 -8.13
N ALA A 171 19.67 -2.23 -8.26
CA ALA A 171 20.56 -2.92 -7.34
C ALA A 171 20.54 -2.33 -5.92
N ASP A 172 20.20 -1.04 -5.77
CA ASP A 172 20.28 -0.33 -4.48
C ASP A 172 18.95 -0.29 -3.72
N LEU A 173 17.83 -0.67 -4.36
CA LEU A 173 16.49 -0.57 -3.76
C LEU A 173 16.38 -1.28 -2.39
N PRO A 174 16.93 -2.48 -2.16
CA PRO A 174 16.83 -3.15 -0.86
C PRO A 174 17.58 -2.40 0.23
N GLN A 175 18.81 -1.95 -0.05
CA GLN A 175 19.60 -1.20 0.93
C GLN A 175 18.91 0.11 1.32
N ARG A 176 18.23 0.75 0.36
CA ARG A 176 17.44 1.95 0.63
C ARG A 176 16.20 1.63 1.47
N LEU A 177 15.45 0.59 1.13
CA LEU A 177 14.28 0.14 1.89
C LEU A 177 14.67 -0.23 3.33
N THR A 178 15.78 -0.94 3.53
CA THR A 178 16.32 -1.25 4.87
C THR A 178 16.73 0.02 5.63
N LYS A 179 17.42 0.98 4.98
CA LYS A 179 17.75 2.27 5.60
C LYS A 179 16.51 3.09 5.99
N MET A 180 15.41 2.93 5.27
CA MET A 180 14.12 3.55 5.58
C MET A 180 13.30 2.75 6.62
N GLY A 181 13.81 1.63 7.11
CA GLY A 181 13.17 0.83 8.16
C GLY A 181 12.06 -0.10 7.67
N TYR A 182 12.02 -0.42 6.38
CA TYR A 182 11.13 -1.46 5.86
C TYR A 182 11.70 -2.85 6.15
N THR A 183 10.85 -3.73 6.68
CA THR A 183 11.27 -5.05 7.19
C THR A 183 10.64 -6.22 6.42
N SER A 184 9.63 -5.95 5.60
CA SER A 184 8.94 -6.95 4.77
C SER A 184 8.93 -6.54 3.31
N LEU A 185 9.14 -7.51 2.43
CA LEU A 185 9.10 -7.33 0.98
C LEU A 185 8.36 -8.49 0.32
N VAL A 186 7.47 -8.16 -0.61
CA VAL A 186 6.83 -9.10 -1.52
C VAL A 186 7.13 -8.65 -2.95
N VAL A 187 7.67 -9.56 -3.76
CA VAL A 187 7.99 -9.27 -5.16
C VAL A 187 7.17 -10.18 -6.05
N GLY A 188 6.35 -9.62 -6.93
CA GLY A 188 5.67 -10.32 -8.01
C GLY A 188 6.35 -10.12 -9.35
N VAL A 189 6.77 -11.21 -9.97
CA VAL A 189 7.37 -11.20 -11.31
C VAL A 189 6.31 -11.56 -12.34
N PRO A 190 6.16 -10.81 -13.45
CA PRO A 190 5.28 -11.21 -14.55
C PRO A 190 5.76 -12.55 -15.13
N ALA A 191 4.80 -13.38 -15.53
CA ALA A 191 5.05 -14.69 -16.14
C ALA A 191 5.65 -14.57 -17.55
#